data_AF-A0A4R1GYB0-F1
#
_entry.id   AF-A0A4R1GYB0-F1
#
_cell.length_a   1.000
_cell.length_b   1.000
_cell.length_c   1.000
_cell.angle_alpha   90.00
_cell.angle_beta   90.00
_cell.angle_gamma   90.00
#
_symmetry.space_group_name_H-M   'P 1'
#
loop_
_entity.id
_entity.type
_entity.pdbx_description
1 polymer ?
#
loop_
_entity_poly.entity_id
_entity_poly.type
_entity_poly.pdbx_seq_one_letter_code
_entity_poly.pdbx_strand_id
1 'polypeptide(L)'
;MKWLIIILVVSSLVGSVMWVMPSPRERFQANLRLKARGLGFQVQIAQLKMPRQKGEAEAETLSVPVYRQVRTNLSSQQKDSWVSWQVCRAETLDQEGLPQGWSWISGEGRLDGARLAALCETLADLPADAIALESTPIHLNVFWREGDEAALDRIKAAIDPLIEARI
;
A
#
# COMPACT_ATOMS: atom_id res chain seq x y z
N MET A 1 20.77 15.61 51.77
CA MET A 1 20.75 16.75 50.83
C MET A 1 21.34 16.42 49.46
N LYS A 2 22.60 15.99 49.32
CA LYS A 2 23.23 15.66 48.01
C LYS A 2 22.50 14.57 47.20
N TRP A 3 22.01 13.53 47.87
CA TRP A 3 21.25 12.44 47.23
C TRP A 3 19.94 12.88 46.57
N LEU A 4 19.27 13.89 47.12
CA LEU A 4 18.02 14.43 46.57
C LEU A 4 18.27 15.12 45.22
N ILE A 5 19.37 15.86 45.10
CA ILE A 5 19.78 16.52 43.86
C ILE A 5 20.15 15.47 42.80
N ILE A 6 20.89 14.42 43.18
CA ILE A 6 21.27 13.33 42.28
C ILE A 6 20.02 12.62 41.74
N ILE A 7 19.08 12.26 42.61
CA ILE A 7 17.82 11.61 42.21
C ILE A 7 17.01 12.53 41.28
N LEU A 8 16.95 13.84 41.56
CA LEU A 8 16.21 14.79 40.74
C LEU A 8 16.83 14.93 39.34
N VAL A 9 18.16 14.99 39.23
CA VAL A 9 18.87 15.04 37.94
C VAL A 9 18.68 13.75 37.15
N VAL A 10 18.83 12.59 37.79
CA VAL A 10 18.61 11.29 37.12
C VAL A 10 17.16 11.13 36.67
N SER A 11 16.18 11.49 37.50
CA SER A 11 14.75 11.46 37.13
C SER A 11 14.42 12.42 35.99
N SER A 12 15.05 13.60 35.94
CA SER A 12 14.90 14.54 34.83
C SER A 12 15.43 13.96 33.51
N LEU A 13 16.57 13.26 33.54
CA LEU A 13 17.14 12.59 32.36
C LEU A 13 16.28 11.40 31.91
N VAL A 14 15.82 10.57 32.84
CA VAL A 14 14.96 9.41 32.53
C VAL A 14 13.61 9.85 31.96
N GLY A 15 13.01 10.91 32.51
CA GLY A 15 11.77 11.49 31.98
C GLY A 15 11.92 11.98 30.54
N SER A 16 13.07 12.57 30.19
CA SER A 16 13.35 13.01 28.83
C SER A 16 13.48 11.84 27.84
N VAL A 17 14.09 10.73 28.24
CA VAL A 17 14.30 9.55 27.36
C VAL A 17 13.01 8.73 27.18
N MET A 18 12.16 8.64 28.19
CA MET A 18 10.91 7.85 28.09
C MET A 18 9.94 8.37 27.01
N TRP A 19 9.96 9.66 26.70
CA TRP A 19 9.11 10.24 25.65
C TRP A 19 9.52 9.85 24.23
N VAL A 20 10.74 9.36 24.02
CA VAL A 20 11.28 9.02 22.70
C VAL A 20 11.12 7.53 22.39
N MET A 21 10.71 6.71 23.36
CA MET A 21 10.61 5.26 23.16
C MET A 21 9.46 4.94 22.19
N PRO A 22 9.75 4.35 21.01
CA PRO A 22 8.70 3.99 20.07
C PRO A 22 7.85 2.88 20.67
N SER A 23 6.55 3.01 20.49
CA SER A 23 5.56 2.02 20.86
C SER A 23 5.82 0.67 20.17
N PRO A 24 5.32 -0.45 20.72
CA PRO A 24 5.46 -1.76 20.08
C PRO A 24 4.96 -1.79 18.64
N ARG A 25 3.88 -1.05 18.33
CA ARG A 25 3.32 -0.93 16.98
C ARG A 25 4.25 -0.20 16.02
N GLU A 26 4.85 0.92 16.45
CA GLU A 26 5.80 1.66 15.62
C GLU A 26 7.06 0.84 15.34
N ARG A 27 7.55 0.08 16.31
CA ARG A 27 8.67 -0.86 16.11
C ARG A 27 8.32 -1.95 15.09
N PHE A 28 7.12 -2.52 15.20
CA PHE A 28 6.63 -3.50 14.24
C PHE A 28 6.58 -2.92 12.81
N GLN A 29 5.94 -1.76 12.63
CA GLN A 29 5.88 -1.08 11.33
C GLN A 29 7.27 -0.72 10.79
N ALA A 30 8.19 -0.27 11.65
CA ALA A 30 9.55 0.03 11.24
C ALA A 30 10.29 -1.21 10.71
N ASN A 31 10.16 -2.35 11.40
CA ASN A 31 10.74 -3.63 10.95
C ASN A 31 10.10 -4.11 9.64
N LEU A 32 8.77 -4.01 9.53
CA LEU A 32 8.03 -4.38 8.33
C LEU A 32 8.48 -3.56 7.11
N ARG A 33 8.59 -2.24 7.26
CA ARG A 33 9.05 -1.34 6.20
C ARG A 33 10.53 -1.56 5.87
N LEU A 34 11.35 -1.95 6.85
CA LEU A 34 12.74 -2.33 6.60
C LEU A 34 12.82 -3.61 5.74
N LYS A 35 12.03 -4.64 6.07
CA LYS A 35 11.91 -5.85 5.25
C LYS A 35 11.43 -5.53 3.84
N ALA A 36 10.40 -4.69 3.72
CA ALA A 36 9.86 -4.27 2.44
C ALA A 36 10.90 -3.62 1.53
N ARG A 37 11.79 -2.78 2.08
CA ARG A 37 12.92 -2.21 1.32
C ARG A 37 13.87 -3.28 0.82
N GLY A 38 14.12 -4.33 1.61
CA GLY A 38 14.90 -5.49 1.19
C GLY A 38 14.27 -6.25 0.02
N LEU A 39 12.95 -6.25 -0.08
CA LEU A 39 12.19 -6.82 -1.21
C LEU A 39 12.08 -5.86 -2.42
N GLY A 40 12.65 -4.65 -2.33
CA GLY A 40 12.65 -3.65 -3.41
C GLY A 40 11.52 -2.63 -3.33
N PHE A 41 10.66 -2.67 -2.31
CA PHE A 41 9.58 -1.69 -2.15
C PHE A 41 10.09 -0.34 -1.64
N GLN A 42 9.51 0.73 -2.16
CA GLN A 42 9.56 2.05 -1.56
C GLN A 42 8.26 2.29 -0.79
N VAL A 43 8.36 2.49 0.53
CA VAL A 43 7.20 2.72 1.39
C VAL A 43 7.04 4.19 1.71
N GLN A 44 5.84 4.74 1.48
CA GLN A 44 5.47 6.11 1.80
C GLN A 44 4.05 6.14 2.37
N ILE A 45 3.67 7.23 3.05
CA ILE A 45 2.27 7.48 3.39
C ILE A 45 1.67 8.34 2.29
N ALA A 46 0.55 7.91 1.73
CA ALA A 46 -0.15 8.61 0.66
C ALA A 46 -1.65 8.75 0.97
N GLN A 47 -2.27 9.76 0.35
CA GLN A 47 -3.71 9.96 0.41
C GLN A 47 -4.38 9.15 -0.71
N LEU A 48 -5.17 8.15 -0.34
CA LEU A 48 -6.01 7.38 -1.25
C LEU A 48 -7.40 8.00 -1.27
N LYS A 49 -7.83 8.49 -2.44
CA LYS A 49 -9.20 8.97 -2.64
C LYS A 49 -10.07 7.79 -3.06
N MET A 50 -11.00 7.40 -2.19
CA MET A 50 -11.93 6.32 -2.48
C MET A 50 -13.03 6.84 -3.42
N PRO A 51 -13.55 5.99 -4.32
CA PRO A 51 -14.70 6.34 -5.13
C PRO A 51 -15.92 6.45 -4.22
N ARG A 52 -16.93 7.24 -4.64
CA ARG A 52 -18.15 7.42 -3.85
C ARG A 52 -18.87 6.08 -3.70
N GLN A 53 -19.05 5.62 -2.46
CA GLN A 53 -19.82 4.42 -2.19
C GLN A 53 -21.31 4.69 -2.43
N LYS A 54 -22.05 3.67 -2.86
CA LYS A 54 -23.47 3.78 -3.19
C LYS A 54 -24.27 4.24 -1.95
N GLY A 55 -24.69 5.50 -1.94
CA GLY A 55 -25.45 6.12 -0.84
C GLY A 55 -24.72 7.20 -0.04
N GLU A 56 -23.45 7.46 -0.34
CA GLU A 56 -22.66 8.50 0.34
C GLU A 56 -22.48 9.75 -0.56
N ALA A 57 -22.60 10.94 0.06
CA ALA A 57 -22.54 12.22 -0.65
C ALA A 57 -21.10 12.64 -1.01
N GLU A 58 -20.11 12.22 -0.22
CA GLU A 58 -18.71 12.64 -0.36
C GLU A 58 -17.76 11.45 -0.50
N ALA A 59 -16.66 11.67 -1.23
CA ALA A 59 -15.62 10.68 -1.42
C ALA A 59 -14.69 10.67 -0.19
N GLU A 60 -14.55 9.53 0.47
CA GLU A 60 -13.63 9.38 1.60
C GLU A 60 -12.18 9.48 1.13
N THR A 61 -11.33 10.18 1.88
CA THR A 61 -9.88 10.21 1.65
C THR A 61 -9.17 9.55 2.81
N LEU A 62 -8.42 8.49 2.53
CA LEU A 62 -7.71 7.69 3.52
C LEU A 62 -6.21 7.98 3.47
N SER A 63 -5.61 8.25 4.63
CA SER A 63 -4.15 8.31 4.79
C SER A 63 -3.62 6.91 5.07
N VAL A 64 -2.95 6.29 4.10
CA VAL A 64 -2.55 4.89 4.16
C VAL A 64 -1.11 4.67 3.66
N PRO A 65 -0.38 3.70 4.22
CA PRO A 65 0.89 3.26 3.67
C PRO A 65 0.73 2.73 2.24
N VAL A 66 1.57 3.22 1.34
CA VAL A 66 1.69 2.74 -0.04
C VAL A 66 3.05 2.07 -0.23
N TYR A 67 3.00 0.83 -0.70
CA TYR A 67 4.14 0.01 -1.04
C TYR A 67 4.34 0.07 -2.55
N ARG A 68 5.37 0.81 -2.99
CA ARG A 68 5.63 1.07 -4.40
C ARG A 68 6.72 0.15 -4.92
N GLN A 69 6.42 -0.61 -5.96
CA GLN A 69 7.40 -1.41 -6.67
C GLN A 69 7.76 -0.71 -7.98
N VAL A 70 9.05 -0.41 -8.17
CA VAL A 70 9.54 0.34 -9.33
C VAL A 70 9.63 -0.55 -10.55
N ARG A 71 9.14 -0.06 -11.69
CA ARG A 71 9.31 -0.70 -13.01
C ARG A 71 10.61 -0.23 -13.65
N THR A 72 11.57 -1.15 -13.76
CA THR A 72 12.87 -0.88 -14.41
C THR A 72 12.93 -1.40 -15.86
N ASN A 73 11.93 -2.18 -16.28
CA ASN A 73 11.93 -2.97 -17.50
C ASN A 73 11.06 -2.39 -18.64
N LEU A 74 10.82 -1.07 -18.63
CA LEU A 74 9.99 -0.37 -19.65
C LEU A 74 10.82 0.62 -20.46
N SER A 75 10.71 0.52 -21.79
CA SER A 75 11.24 1.53 -22.71
C SER A 75 10.41 2.82 -22.67
N SER A 76 10.94 3.92 -23.19
CA SER A 76 10.20 5.20 -23.24
C SER A 76 8.88 5.06 -24.01
N GLN A 77 8.88 4.37 -25.15
CA GLN A 77 7.66 4.13 -25.94
C GLN A 77 6.59 3.34 -25.17
N GLN A 78 7.01 2.38 -24.34
CA GLN A 78 6.10 1.61 -23.50
C GLN A 78 5.52 2.44 -22.35
N LYS A 79 6.29 3.41 -21.83
CA LYS A 79 5.79 4.36 -20.82
C LYS A 79 4.75 5.30 -21.41
N ASP A 80 4.97 5.78 -22.63
CA ASP A 80 4.06 6.72 -23.30
C ASP A 80 2.71 6.08 -23.70
N SER A 81 2.72 4.79 -24.00
CA SER A 81 1.52 4.01 -24.35
C SER A 81 0.90 3.27 -23.16
N TRP A 82 1.33 3.58 -21.94
CA TRP A 82 0.87 2.87 -20.74
C TRP A 82 -0.60 3.14 -20.44
N VAL A 83 -1.32 2.08 -20.09
CA VAL A 83 -2.70 2.17 -19.59
C VAL A 83 -2.66 2.17 -18.08
N SER A 84 -2.69 3.36 -17.47
CA SER A 84 -2.81 3.48 -16.01
C SER A 84 -4.22 3.12 -15.55
N TRP A 85 -4.28 2.42 -14.43
CA TRP A 85 -5.53 2.00 -13.81
C TRP A 85 -5.38 1.93 -12.30
N GLN A 86 -6.51 1.99 -11.61
CA GLN A 86 -6.57 1.91 -10.17
C GLN A 86 -7.86 1.24 -9.73
N VAL A 87 -7.75 0.33 -8.77
CA VAL A 87 -8.85 -0.41 -8.16
C VAL A 87 -8.77 -0.33 -6.64
N CYS A 88 -9.92 -0.43 -5.98
CA CYS A 88 -10.01 -0.47 -4.53
C CYS A 88 -11.01 -1.52 -4.04
N ARG A 89 -10.78 -1.97 -2.82
CA ARG A 89 -11.67 -2.87 -2.10
C ARG A 89 -12.83 -2.06 -1.50
N ALA A 90 -13.85 -1.83 -2.30
CA ALA A 90 -15.10 -1.16 -1.96
C ALA A 90 -16.21 -1.64 -2.90
N GLU A 91 -17.47 -1.49 -2.49
CA GLU A 91 -18.63 -1.79 -3.34
C GLU A 91 -19.16 -0.49 -3.96
N THR A 92 -18.77 -0.21 -5.20
CA THR A 92 -19.31 0.93 -5.98
C THR A 92 -20.09 0.42 -7.20
N LEU A 93 -20.46 1.33 -8.11
CA LEU A 93 -21.16 0.96 -9.35
C LEU A 93 -20.20 0.36 -10.40
N ASP A 94 -18.92 0.71 -10.34
CA ASP A 94 -17.91 0.41 -11.36
C ASP A 94 -17.15 -0.87 -11.00
N GLN A 95 -17.85 -2.00 -11.02
CA GLN A 95 -17.31 -3.34 -10.65
C GLN A 95 -17.05 -4.24 -11.86
N GLU A 96 -17.18 -3.70 -13.08
CA GLU A 96 -17.21 -4.52 -14.28
C GLU A 96 -15.90 -5.31 -14.46
N GLY A 97 -16.02 -6.63 -14.54
CA GLY A 97 -14.90 -7.53 -14.77
C GLY A 97 -13.98 -7.80 -13.58
N LEU A 98 -14.23 -7.21 -12.41
CA LEU A 98 -13.43 -7.40 -11.19
C LEU A 98 -14.05 -8.47 -10.26
N PRO A 99 -13.24 -9.09 -9.37
CA PRO A 99 -13.76 -10.00 -8.34
C PRO A 99 -14.64 -9.26 -7.31
N GLN A 100 -15.52 -10.01 -6.64
CA GLN A 100 -16.45 -9.45 -5.65
C GLN A 100 -15.70 -8.65 -4.57
N GLY A 101 -16.24 -7.47 -4.23
CA GLY A 101 -15.67 -6.56 -3.23
C GLY A 101 -14.57 -5.64 -3.75
N TRP A 102 -14.22 -5.74 -5.04
CA TRP A 102 -13.33 -4.80 -5.73
C TRP A 102 -14.11 -3.95 -6.73
N SER A 103 -13.74 -2.68 -6.82
CA SER A 103 -14.28 -1.72 -7.78
C SER A 103 -13.17 -0.89 -8.40
N TRP A 104 -13.43 -0.36 -9.59
CA TRP A 104 -12.56 0.60 -10.26
C TRP A 104 -12.62 1.96 -9.57
N ILE A 105 -11.45 2.59 -9.45
CA ILE A 105 -11.30 4.03 -9.21
C ILE A 105 -11.08 4.74 -10.55
N SER A 106 -10.24 4.14 -11.41
CA SER A 106 -9.97 4.63 -12.75
C SER A 106 -9.48 3.50 -13.66
N GLY A 107 -9.67 3.66 -14.96
CA GLY A 107 -9.18 2.69 -15.95
C GLY A 107 -10.13 1.55 -16.28
N GLU A 108 -11.39 1.62 -15.84
CA GLU A 108 -12.45 0.68 -16.25
C GLU A 108 -12.53 0.58 -17.78
N GLY A 109 -12.69 -0.65 -18.27
CA GLY A 109 -12.78 -0.96 -19.71
C GLY A 109 -11.51 -0.69 -20.53
N ARG A 110 -10.38 -0.31 -19.89
CA ARG A 110 -9.12 -0.02 -20.62
C ARG A 110 -8.17 -1.22 -20.70
N LEU A 111 -8.35 -2.22 -19.84
CA LEU A 111 -7.57 -3.46 -19.90
C LEU A 111 -8.21 -4.45 -20.87
N ASP A 112 -7.38 -5.12 -21.66
CA ASP A 112 -7.82 -6.26 -22.46
C ASP A 112 -8.12 -7.48 -21.57
N GLY A 113 -8.76 -8.52 -22.14
CA GLY A 113 -9.20 -9.68 -21.37
C GLY A 113 -8.08 -10.47 -20.69
N ALA A 114 -6.89 -10.56 -21.30
CA ALA A 114 -5.76 -11.27 -20.70
C ALA A 114 -5.17 -10.48 -19.52
N ARG A 115 -5.05 -9.16 -19.67
CA ARG A 115 -4.56 -8.29 -18.61
C ARG A 115 -5.53 -8.17 -17.45
N LEU A 116 -6.83 -8.11 -17.76
CA LEU A 116 -7.89 -8.13 -16.76
C LEU A 116 -7.89 -9.44 -15.97
N ALA A 117 -7.71 -10.59 -16.63
CA ALA A 117 -7.63 -11.88 -15.93
C ALA A 117 -6.45 -11.92 -14.94
N ALA A 118 -5.25 -11.49 -15.37
CA ALA A 118 -4.07 -11.41 -14.50
C ALA A 118 -4.27 -10.46 -13.31
N LEU A 119 -4.96 -9.33 -13.53
CA LEU A 119 -5.36 -8.43 -12.45
C LEU A 119 -6.29 -9.15 -11.47
N CYS A 120 -7.33 -9.81 -11.95
CA CYS A 120 -8.31 -10.49 -11.10
C CYS A 120 -7.69 -11.61 -10.26
N GLU A 121 -6.78 -12.40 -10.82
CA GLU A 121 -5.99 -13.40 -10.08
C GLU A 121 -5.19 -12.73 -8.96
N THR A 122 -4.49 -11.64 -9.26
CA THR A 122 -3.72 -10.89 -8.26
C THR A 122 -4.63 -10.34 -7.14
N LEU A 123 -5.78 -9.78 -7.48
CA LEU A 123 -6.72 -9.23 -6.50
C LEU A 123 -7.35 -10.28 -5.59
N ALA A 124 -7.48 -11.52 -6.06
CA ALA A 124 -7.96 -12.65 -5.26
C ALA A 124 -6.91 -13.11 -4.23
N ASP A 125 -5.63 -13.03 -4.58
CA ASP A 125 -4.51 -13.46 -3.72
C ASP A 125 -4.04 -12.37 -2.74
N LEU A 126 -4.41 -11.11 -2.97
CA LEU A 126 -4.10 -10.01 -2.07
C LEU A 126 -4.76 -10.19 -0.69
N PRO A 127 -4.05 -9.86 0.40
CA PRO A 127 -4.59 -9.99 1.74
C PRO A 127 -5.75 -9.01 1.98
N ALA A 128 -6.59 -9.32 2.97
CA ALA A 128 -7.83 -8.59 3.25
C ALA A 128 -7.61 -7.10 3.63
N ASP A 129 -6.44 -6.79 4.17
CA ASP A 129 -6.02 -5.45 4.58
C ASP A 129 -5.35 -4.64 3.46
N ALA A 130 -5.20 -5.22 2.26
CA ALA A 130 -4.90 -4.49 1.04
C ALA A 130 -6.17 -3.77 0.56
N ILE A 131 -6.10 -2.44 0.52
CA ILE A 131 -7.24 -1.55 0.25
C ILE A 131 -7.32 -1.21 -1.23
N ALA A 132 -6.19 -0.99 -1.90
CA ALA A 132 -6.17 -0.59 -3.29
C ALA A 132 -4.91 -1.05 -4.00
N LEU A 133 -5.02 -1.16 -5.32
CA LEU A 133 -3.93 -1.46 -6.24
C LEU A 133 -3.98 -0.45 -7.38
N GLU A 134 -2.85 0.17 -7.68
CA GLU A 134 -2.73 1.16 -8.75
C GLU A 134 -1.51 0.81 -9.63
N SER A 135 -1.71 0.83 -10.93
CA SER A 135 -0.64 0.66 -11.90
C SER A 135 -0.38 1.94 -12.68
N THR A 136 0.89 2.32 -12.72
CA THR A 136 1.43 3.46 -13.46
C THR A 136 2.64 3.00 -14.28
N PRO A 137 3.09 3.77 -15.28
CA PRO A 137 4.29 3.43 -16.06
C PRO A 137 5.59 3.42 -15.24
N ILE A 138 5.58 3.90 -14.00
CA ILE A 138 6.77 4.01 -13.15
C ILE A 138 6.69 3.03 -11.99
N HIS A 139 5.50 2.90 -11.39
CA HIS A 139 5.29 2.12 -10.19
C HIS A 139 4.03 1.25 -10.29
N LEU A 140 4.10 0.09 -9.64
CA LEU A 140 2.92 -0.62 -9.17
C LEU A 140 2.79 -0.33 -7.66
N ASN A 141 1.65 0.22 -7.26
CA ASN A 141 1.40 0.73 -5.91
C ASN A 141 0.36 -0.13 -5.21
N VAL A 142 0.73 -0.70 -4.06
CA VAL A 142 -0.20 -1.43 -3.18
C VAL A 142 -0.49 -0.57 -1.95
N PHE A 143 -1.75 -0.23 -1.72
CA PHE A 143 -2.20 0.48 -0.53
C PHE A 143 -2.60 -0.53 0.54
N TRP A 144 -1.90 -0.54 1.67
CA TRP A 144 -1.97 -1.65 2.62
C TRP A 144 -1.94 -1.15 4.07
N ARG A 145 -2.78 -1.71 4.94
CA ARG A 145 -2.85 -1.33 6.37
C ARG A 145 -1.79 -1.98 7.26
N GLU A 146 -0.80 -2.66 6.68
CA GLU A 146 0.35 -3.22 7.40
C GLU A 146 -0.07 -4.21 8.49
N GLY A 147 -0.88 -5.22 8.14
CA GLY A 147 -1.39 -6.21 9.10
C GLY A 147 -0.31 -7.11 9.70
N ASP A 148 0.24 -8.05 8.92
CA ASP A 148 1.27 -8.98 9.39
C ASP A 148 2.47 -9.08 8.43
N GLU A 149 3.58 -9.63 8.92
CA GLU A 149 4.83 -9.72 8.16
C GLU A 149 4.77 -10.75 7.02
N ALA A 150 3.93 -11.78 7.14
CA ALA A 150 3.77 -12.83 6.12
C ALA A 150 2.92 -12.33 4.94
N ALA A 151 2.01 -11.39 5.19
CA ALA A 151 1.21 -10.71 4.18
C ALA A 151 2.09 -9.89 3.24
N LEU A 152 3.20 -9.31 3.71
CA LEU A 152 4.15 -8.61 2.84
C LEU A 152 4.76 -9.54 1.78
N ASP A 153 5.17 -10.75 2.18
CA ASP A 153 5.73 -11.73 1.24
C ASP A 153 4.67 -12.21 0.24
N ARG A 154 3.43 -12.42 0.71
CA ARG A 154 2.28 -12.75 -0.16
C ARG A 154 1.96 -11.62 -1.15
N ILE A 155 1.97 -10.37 -0.70
CA ILE A 155 1.78 -9.20 -1.57
C ILE A 155 2.85 -9.19 -2.65
N LYS A 156 4.12 -9.39 -2.30
CA LYS A 156 5.22 -9.42 -3.27
C LYS A 156 5.00 -10.51 -4.32
N ALA A 157 4.70 -11.72 -3.87
CA ALA A 157 4.46 -12.86 -4.76
C ALA A 157 3.25 -12.63 -5.69
N ALA A 158 2.17 -12.02 -5.18
CA ALA A 158 0.97 -11.74 -5.95
C ALA A 158 1.19 -10.67 -7.03
N ILE A 159 1.98 -9.63 -6.75
CA ILE A 159 2.16 -8.51 -7.71
C ILE A 159 3.28 -8.72 -8.73
N ASP A 160 4.23 -9.62 -8.46
CA ASP A 160 5.36 -9.88 -9.36
C ASP A 160 4.92 -10.27 -10.78
N PRO A 161 3.92 -11.16 -10.96
CA PRO A 161 3.35 -11.46 -12.27
C PRO A 161 2.84 -10.22 -13.01
N LEU A 162 2.20 -9.26 -12.34
CA LEU A 162 1.73 -8.02 -12.99
C LEU A 162 2.87 -7.12 -13.45
N ILE A 163 3.99 -7.14 -12.72
CA ILE A 163 5.18 -6.38 -13.10
C ILE A 163 5.85 -6.99 -14.32
N GLU A 164 5.95 -8.31 -14.36
CA GLU A 164 6.48 -9.05 -15.51
C GLU A 164 5.57 -8.94 -16.73
N ALA A 165 4.25 -9.02 -16.53
CA ALA A 165 3.24 -8.85 -17.58
C ALA A 165 3.11 -7.41 -18.09
N ARG A 166 3.72 -6.43 -17.40
CA ARG A 166 3.71 -5.01 -17.76
C ARG A 166 2.29 -4.43 -17.86
N ILE A 167 1.50 -4.67 -16.81
CA ILE A 167 0.10 -4.22 -16.68
C ILE A 167 -0.02 -3.30 -15.48
#